data_AF-A0A960H691-F1
#
_entry.id   AF-A0A960H691-F1
#
_cell.length_a   1.000
_cell.length_b   1.000
_cell.length_c   1.000
_cell.angle_alpha   90.00
_cell.angle_beta   90.00
_cell.angle_gamma   90.00
#
_symmetry.space_group_name_H-M   'P 1'
#
loop_
_entity.id
_entity.type
_entity.pdbx_description
1 polymer ?
#
loop_
_entity_poly.entity_id
_entity_poly.type
_entity_poly.pdbx_seq_one_letter_code
_entity_poly.pdbx_strand_id
1 'polypeptide(L)' 'MTEERPPEHVLATFGLKDTEPEPLGTGWEGGFKCGEVVLSVIADHARAAWSAKVRETLFIDGVRLARPVRSTDGR' A
#
# COMPACT_ATOMS: atom_id res chain seq x y z
N MET A 1 4.62 -5.19 16.01
CA MET A 1 3.53 -4.19 15.95
C MET A 1 2.28 -5.00 15.69
N THR A 2 1.28 -4.90 16.56
CA THR A 2 0.08 -5.75 16.52
C THR A 2 -0.68 -5.46 15.22
N GLU A 3 -0.99 -6.50 14.45
CA GLU A 3 -1.68 -6.44 13.16
C GLU A 3 -3.16 -6.08 13.36
N GLU A 4 -3.42 -4.81 13.67
CA GLU A 4 -4.77 -4.28 13.64
C GLU A 4 -5.15 -4.02 12.18
N ARG A 5 -6.23 -4.67 11.73
CA ARG A 5 -6.76 -4.58 10.36
C ARG A 5 -6.84 -3.10 9.92
N PRO A 6 -6.50 -2.75 8.67
CA PRO A 6 -6.61 -1.39 8.19
C PRO A 6 -8.02 -0.83 8.45
N PRO A 7 -8.15 0.37 9.04
CA PRO A 7 -9.45 0.97 9.29
C PRO A 7 -10.26 1.11 7.99
N GLU A 8 -11.59 0.96 8.07
CA GLU A 8 -12.46 1.02 6.89
C GLU A 8 -12.32 2.31 6.08
N HIS A 9 -12.11 3.45 6.76
CA HIS A 9 -11.92 4.72 6.06
C HIS A 9 -10.64 4.72 5.21
N VAL A 10 -9.58 4.03 5.64
CA VAL A 10 -8.35 3.86 4.84
C VAL A 10 -8.66 3.02 3.60
N LEU A 11 -9.36 1.89 3.75
CA LEU A 11 -9.78 1.07 2.62
C LEU A 11 -10.62 1.87 1.62
N ALA A 12 -11.56 2.67 2.11
CA ALA A 12 -12.41 3.51 1.27
C ALA A 12 -11.60 4.54 0.46
N THR A 13 -10.59 5.19 1.06
CA THR A 13 -9.75 6.18 0.35
C THR A 13 -8.94 5.55 -0.79
N PHE A 14 -8.73 4.24 -0.80
CA PHE A 14 -8.06 3.52 -1.89
C PHE A 14 -9.04 2.75 -2.79
N GLY A 15 -10.36 2.91 -2.61
CA GLY A 15 -11.37 2.17 -3.39
C GLY A 15 -11.45 0.67 -3.05
N LEU A 16 -10.99 0.27 -1.86
CA LEU A 16 -10.85 -1.12 -1.41
C LEU A 16 -11.95 -1.55 -0.43
N LYS A 17 -13.04 -0.79 -0.32
CA LYS A 17 -14.08 -0.98 0.70
C LYS A 17 -14.71 -2.38 0.68
N ASP A 18 -14.84 -2.98 -0.51
CA ASP A 18 -15.46 -4.29 -0.70
C ASP A 18 -14.43 -5.45 -0.68
N THR A 19 -13.19 -5.18 -0.27
CA THR A 19 -12.13 -6.19 -0.16
C THR A 19 -11.92 -6.63 1.28
N GLU A 20 -11.65 -7.92 1.47
CA GLU A 20 -11.25 -8.47 2.77
C GLU A 20 -9.72 -8.39 2.90
N PRO A 21 -9.16 -7.63 3.86
CA PRO A 21 -7.72 -7.53 4.07
C PRO A 21 -7.14 -8.84 4.59
N GLU A 22 -6.23 -9.42 3.81
CA GLU A 22 -5.45 -10.60 4.17
C GLU A 22 -4.09 -10.15 4.74
N PRO A 23 -3.76 -10.47 6.01
CA PRO A 23 -2.47 -10.09 6.58
C PRO A 23 -1.33 -10.77 5.83
N LEU A 24 -0.30 -9.99 5.50
CA LEU A 24 0.92 -10.45 4.89
C LEU A 24 2.01 -10.53 5.95
N GLY A 25 2.76 -11.63 5.94
CA GLY A 25 3.86 -11.84 6.87
C GLY A 25 4.98 -10.81 6.75
N THR A 26 6.09 -11.07 7.46
CA THR A 26 7.23 -10.14 7.60
C THR A 26 7.85 -9.67 6.30
N GLY A 27 7.72 -10.42 5.20
CA GLY A 27 8.17 -10.01 3.86
C GLY A 27 7.49 -8.75 3.31
N TRP A 28 6.36 -8.34 3.89
CA TRP A 28 5.64 -7.11 3.58
C TRP A 28 5.54 -6.15 4.78
N GLU A 29 6.43 -6.31 5.77
CA GLU A 29 6.49 -5.48 6.98
C GLU A 29 5.14 -5.45 7.76
N GLY A 30 4.36 -6.54 7.73
CA GLY A 30 3.03 -6.58 8.35
C GLY A 30 1.95 -5.85 7.55
N GLY A 31 2.11 -5.81 6.22
CA GLY A 31 1.12 -5.26 5.31
C GLY A 31 -0.12 -6.13 5.16
N PHE A 32 -1.10 -5.65 4.42
CA PHE A 32 -2.35 -6.35 4.12
C PHE A 32 -2.59 -6.37 2.61
N LYS A 33 -2.91 -7.54 2.07
CA LYS A 33 -3.38 -7.68 0.69
C LYS A 33 -4.89 -7.45 0.65
N CYS A 34 -5.31 -6.51 -0.19
CA CYS A 34 -6.68 -6.09 -0.39
C CYS A 34 -6.96 -6.17 -1.90
N GLY A 35 -7.46 -7.31 -2.36
CA GLY A 35 -7.56 -7.60 -3.81
C GLY A 35 -6.19 -7.66 -4.48
N GLU A 36 -5.92 -6.74 -5.41
CA GLU A 36 -4.64 -6.61 -6.11
C GLU A 36 -3.69 -5.58 -5.47
N VAL A 37 -4.13 -4.90 -4.40
CA VAL A 37 -3.37 -3.85 -3.73
C VAL A 37 -2.77 -4.38 -2.43
N VAL A 38 -1.53 -4.01 -2.15
CA VAL A 38 -0.92 -4.21 -0.83
C VAL A 38 -0.86 -2.90 -0.10
N LEU A 39 -1.46 -2.86 1.09
CA LEU A 39 -1.37 -1.75 2.04
C LEU A 39 -0.28 -2.05 3.06
N SER A 40 0.65 -1.12 3.25
CA SER A 40 1.67 -1.20 4.30
C SER A 40 1.55 0.00 5.21
N VAL A 41 1.68 -0.22 6.52
CA VAL A 41 1.69 0.87 7.51
C VAL A 41 3.04 1.58 7.42
N ILE A 42 3.00 2.91 7.25
CA ILE A 42 4.20 3.74 7.12
C ILE A 42 4.21 4.74 8.27
N ALA A 43 5.38 4.94 8.88
CA ALA A 43 5.54 5.82 10.03
C ALA A 43 5.31 7.31 9.72
N ASP A 44 5.60 7.75 8.48
CA ASP A 44 5.42 9.14 8.08
C ASP A 44 4.97 9.29 6.61
N HIS A 45 4.23 10.36 6.33
CA HIS A 45 3.68 10.66 5.02
C HIS A 45 4.75 10.98 3.96
N ALA A 46 5.91 11.54 4.34
CA ALA A 46 6.98 11.86 3.39
C ALA A 46 7.64 10.59 2.85
N ARG A 47 7.83 9.55 3.67
CA ARG A 47 8.31 8.23 3.20
C ARG A 47 7.32 7.60 2.22
N ALA A 48 6.02 7.69 2.50
CA ALA A 48 4.99 7.21 1.58
C ALA A 48 5.06 7.95 0.23
N ALA A 49 5.05 9.28 0.25
CA ALA A 49 5.09 10.11 -0.96
C ALA A 49 6.37 9.92 -1.78
N TRP A 50 7.53 9.87 -1.11
CA TRP A 50 8.81 9.65 -1.78
C TRP A 50 8.86 8.28 -2.45
N SER A 51 8.49 7.21 -1.74
CA SER A 51 8.52 5.85 -2.29
C SER A 51 7.54 5.69 -3.46
N ALA A 52 6.36 6.31 -3.39
CA ALA A 52 5.41 6.35 -4.49
C ALA A 52 6.03 7.04 -5.72
N LYS A 53 6.58 8.24 -5.56
CA LYS A 53 7.19 9.00 -6.65
C LYS A 53 8.36 8.25 -7.30
N VAL A 54 9.21 7.60 -6.52
CA VAL A 54 10.30 6.76 -7.04
C VAL A 54 9.72 5.59 -7.85
N ARG A 55 8.73 4.88 -7.33
CA ARG A 55 8.13 3.71 -7.98
C ARG A 55 7.28 4.04 -9.21
N GLU A 56 6.93 5.30 -9.45
CA GLU A 56 6.28 5.73 -10.70
C GLU A 56 7.26 5.75 -11.88
N THR A 57 8.48 6.24 -11.66
CA THR A 57 9.46 6.43 -12.75
C THR A 57 10.53 5.35 -12.78
N LEU A 58 10.72 4.62 -11.69
CA LEU A 58 11.72 3.57 -11.62
C LEU A 58 11.37 2.44 -12.58
N PHE A 59 12.32 2.14 -13.46
CA PHE A 59 12.31 1.00 -14.36
C PHE A 59 13.68 0.32 -14.25
N ILE A 60 13.65 -1.00 -14.06
CA ILE A 60 14.85 -1.83 -13.96
C ILE A 60 14.61 -3.02 -14.88
N ASP A 61 15.55 -3.26 -15.79
CA ASP A 61 15.42 -4.37 -16.73
C ASP A 61 15.35 -5.72 -15.99
N GLY A 62 14.45 -6.60 -16.43
CA GLY A 62 14.19 -7.89 -15.80
C GLY A 62 13.46 -7.84 -14.44
N VAL A 63 13.10 -6.68 -13.90
CA VAL A 63 12.42 -6.55 -12.59
C VAL A 63 11.00 -6.02 -12.76
N ARG A 64 10.02 -6.73 -12.17
CA ARG A 64 8.65 -6.25 -12.06
C ARG A 64 8.47 -5.50 -10.74
N LEU A 65 8.17 -4.21 -10.85
CA LEU A 65 7.93 -3.34 -9.71
C LEU A 65 6.44 -3.00 -9.62
N ALA A 66 5.84 -3.22 -8.46
CA ALA A 66 4.46 -2.80 -8.22
C ALA A 66 4.35 -1.27 -8.30
N ARG A 67 3.33 -0.75 -8.99
CA ARG A 67 3.07 0.70 -9.05
C ARG A 67 2.33 1.17 -7.81
N PRO A 68 2.56 2.41 -7.34
CA PRO A 68 1.81 2.96 -6.23
C PRO A 68 0.35 3.17 -6.63
N VAL A 69 -0.56 2.94 -5.67
CA VAL A 69 -1.97 3.28 -5.81
C VAL A 69 -2.17 4.66 -5.18
N ARG A 70 -2.75 5.59 -5.93
CA ARG A 70 -3.07 6.92 -5.44
C ARG A 70 -4.37 6.90 -4.68
N SER A 71 -4.43 7.63 -3.58
CA SER A 71 -5.65 7.77 -2.82
C SER A 71 -6.63 8.68 -3.55
N THR A 72 -7.92 8.49 -3.33
CA THR A 72 -8.98 9.32 -3.94
C THR A 72 -9.04 10.73 -3.36
N ASP A 73 -8.40 10.96 -2.20
CA ASP A 73 -8.28 12.29 -1.57
C ASP A 73 -7.04 13.08 -2.05
N GLY A 74 -6.28 12.55 -3.02
CA GLY A 74 -5.17 13.24 -3.68
C GLY A 74 -3.82 13.17 -2.96
N ARG A 75 -3.63 12.19 -2.07
CA ARG A 75 -2.40 11.95 -1.31
C ARG A 75 -1.54 10.81 -1.89
#